data_AF-I3W4A5-F1
#
_entry.id   AF-I3W4A5-F1
#
_cell.length_a   1.000
_cell.length_b   1.000
_cell.length_c   1.000
_cell.angle_alpha   90.00
_cell.angle_beta   90.00
_cell.angle_gamma   90.00
#
_symmetry.space_group_name_H-M   'P 1'
#
loop_
_entity.id
_entity.type
_entity.pdbx_description
1 polymer ?
#
loop_
_entity_poly.entity_id
_entity_poly.type
_entity_poly.pdbx_seq_one_letter_code
_entity_poly.pdbx_strand_id
1 'polypeptide(L)'
;MDKPGGRVSLSHWGIVQQYQFLPGHGYLRASKLMIKKKEGAAPGTAPEGIAIPFLAMSAFFACDTMTGSFSEHGLMKKKNTTPTPHDATFRQFLTQPDIARDFMELHLPAELRAICDLSTLKLESGSFVEDDLRQYFSDVLYSLKTTAGDGYIHVLVEHQSTPDKHMAFRLIRYAVAAMQRHLEAGHKKLPLVIPVLFYTGKRSPYPYSTRWLDEFDDTALAGKLYSSAFPLVDVTVIPDDEIAGHRSMAALTLLQKHIHQRDLAELVDRLAPILLAGYLSSSQVISLVHYIVQAGETSDAEAFVRELAQRVPQHGDALMTIAQQLEQKGIEKGIQQGIQQGIQLGEQRGIEKGKLEVARTMLQNGIDRNTVMKMTGLTEDDLAQIRH
;
A
#
# COMPACT_ATOMS: atom_id res chain seq x y z
N MET A 1 44.80 10.65 -18.21
CA MET A 1 44.16 10.12 -19.43
C MET A 1 45.12 9.08 -19.97
N ASP A 2 44.91 7.77 -19.95
CA ASP A 2 43.74 6.92 -19.77
C ASP A 2 44.14 5.62 -19.03
N LYS A 3 43.19 5.02 -18.30
CA LYS A 3 43.36 3.77 -17.54
C LYS A 3 43.30 2.55 -18.48
N PRO A 4 44.14 1.52 -18.31
CA PRO A 4 43.90 0.21 -18.92
C PRO A 4 42.89 -0.58 -18.08
N GLY A 5 41.80 -1.02 -18.71
CA GLY A 5 40.77 -1.85 -18.09
C GLY A 5 41.24 -3.27 -17.84
N GLY A 6 41.47 -3.62 -16.57
CA GLY A 6 41.62 -5.00 -16.13
C GLY A 6 40.26 -5.69 -16.06
N ARG A 7 40.06 -6.74 -16.86
CA ARG A 7 38.97 -7.71 -16.67
C ARG A 7 39.32 -8.62 -15.50
N VAL A 8 38.58 -8.52 -14.40
CA VAL A 8 38.53 -9.57 -13.38
C VAL A 8 37.35 -10.48 -13.74
N SER A 9 37.66 -11.74 -14.04
CA SER A 9 36.70 -12.83 -14.24
C SER A 9 36.25 -13.33 -12.87
N LEU A 10 34.99 -13.10 -12.50
CA LEU A 10 34.32 -13.76 -11.38
C LEU A 10 33.16 -14.59 -11.93
N SER A 11 33.44 -15.87 -12.17
CA SER A 11 32.43 -16.92 -12.20
C SER A 11 31.93 -17.12 -10.78
N HIS A 12 30.63 -16.89 -10.54
CA HIS A 12 29.74 -17.54 -9.56
C HIS A 12 28.40 -16.77 -9.60
N TRP A 13 27.29 -17.48 -9.45
CA TRP A 13 25.93 -16.92 -9.47
C TRP A 13 25.81 -15.75 -8.48
N GLY A 14 25.63 -14.52 -8.97
CA GLY A 14 25.56 -13.32 -8.15
C GLY A 14 24.35 -12.46 -8.50
N ILE A 15 23.51 -12.17 -7.51
CA ILE A 15 22.47 -11.13 -7.60
C ILE A 15 23.18 -9.78 -7.51
N VAL A 16 23.15 -8.98 -8.58
CA VAL A 16 23.62 -7.59 -8.54
C VAL A 16 22.44 -6.70 -8.14
N GLN A 17 22.49 -6.10 -6.96
CA GLN A 17 21.54 -5.06 -6.55
C GLN A 17 22.05 -3.69 -7.05
N GLN A 18 21.25 -2.99 -7.85
CA GLN A 18 21.49 -1.60 -8.21
C GLN A 18 20.46 -0.71 -7.51
N TYR A 19 20.95 0.32 -6.81
CA TYR A 19 20.12 1.37 -6.24
C TYR A 19 20.21 2.61 -7.14
N GLN A 20 19.07 3.18 -7.53
CA GLN A 20 19.00 4.41 -8.30
C GLN A 20 18.45 5.52 -7.41
N PHE A 21 19.17 6.64 -7.33
CA PHE A 21 18.80 7.80 -6.51
C PHE A 21 17.97 8.77 -7.36
N LEU A 22 16.77 9.12 -6.90
CA LEU A 22 15.95 10.20 -7.45
C LEU A 22 15.73 11.26 -6.36
N PRO A 23 16.07 12.54 -6.58
CA PRO A 23 15.82 13.58 -5.58
C PRO A 23 14.31 13.78 -5.36
N GLY A 24 13.84 13.67 -4.11
CA GLY A 24 12.46 14.00 -3.70
C GLY A 24 11.57 12.80 -3.33
N HIS A 25 11.96 11.58 -3.70
CA HIS A 25 11.30 10.34 -3.28
C HIS A 25 12.41 9.35 -2.92
N GLY A 26 12.38 8.77 -1.71
CA GLY A 26 13.43 7.85 -1.24
C GLY A 26 13.70 6.63 -2.15
N TYR A 27 14.70 5.81 -1.79
CA TYR A 27 15.21 4.70 -2.60
C TYR A 27 14.13 3.81 -3.26
N LEU A 28 14.22 3.62 -4.57
CA LEU A 28 13.49 2.58 -5.30
C LEU A 28 14.41 1.36 -5.52
N ARG A 29 13.97 0.19 -5.03
CA ARG A 29 14.65 -1.10 -5.25
C ARG A 29 14.18 -1.71 -6.57
N ALA A 30 15.00 -1.68 -7.61
CA ALA A 30 14.77 -2.45 -8.83
C ALA A 30 15.64 -3.72 -8.81
N SER A 31 15.03 -4.90 -8.75
CA SER A 31 15.74 -6.18 -8.86
C SER A 31 15.56 -6.71 -10.28
N LYS A 32 16.65 -6.82 -11.06
CA LYS A 32 16.62 -7.43 -12.40
C LYS A 32 17.39 -8.75 -12.37
N LEU A 33 16.70 -9.88 -12.53
CA LEU A 33 17.33 -11.18 -12.68
C LEU A 33 17.78 -11.34 -14.15
N MET A 34 19.08 -11.42 -14.42
CA MET A 34 19.58 -11.80 -15.74
C MET A 34 19.85 -13.31 -15.77
N ILE A 35 19.01 -14.08 -16.48
CA ILE A 35 19.26 -15.49 -16.75
C ILE A 35 20.12 -15.57 -18.02
N LYS A 36 21.34 -16.12 -17.91
CA LYS A 36 22.18 -16.36 -19.08
C LYS A 36 21.62 -17.56 -19.87
N LYS A 37 21.16 -17.32 -21.10
CA LYS A 37 20.78 -18.38 -22.04
C LYS A 37 22.01 -19.26 -22.30
N LYS A 38 21.91 -20.56 -22.03
CA LYS A 38 22.97 -21.53 -22.35
C LYS A 38 23.02 -21.66 -23.88
N GLU A 39 24.09 -21.20 -24.52
CA GLU A 39 24.31 -21.44 -25.95
C GLU A 39 24.56 -22.95 -26.16
N GLY A 40 23.80 -23.57 -27.07
CA GLY A 40 24.03 -24.97 -27.49
C GLY A 40 22.92 -25.99 -27.20
N ALA A 41 21.64 -25.60 -27.07
CA ALA A 41 20.53 -26.55 -27.07
C ALA A 41 19.77 -26.52 -28.41
N ALA A 42 19.66 -27.67 -29.08
CA ALA A 42 18.93 -27.84 -30.33
C ALA A 42 17.41 -27.56 -30.15
N PRO A 43 16.71 -27.05 -31.19
CA PRO A 43 15.29 -26.75 -31.08
C PRO A 43 14.47 -28.04 -31.03
N GLY A 44 13.76 -28.30 -29.92
CA GLY A 44 12.76 -29.36 -29.86
C GLY A 44 12.65 -30.19 -28.58
N THR A 45 13.44 -29.94 -27.54
CA THR A 45 13.33 -30.68 -26.27
C THR A 45 13.01 -29.75 -25.10
N ALA A 46 11.85 -29.96 -24.48
CA ALA A 46 11.48 -29.32 -23.22
C ALA A 46 12.28 -29.97 -22.07
N PRO A 47 12.90 -29.20 -21.16
CA PRO A 47 13.42 -29.78 -19.92
C PRO A 47 12.28 -29.88 -18.90
N GLU A 48 11.97 -31.11 -18.51
CA GLU A 48 11.22 -31.41 -17.28
C GLU A 48 12.02 -30.97 -16.05
N GLY A 49 11.31 -30.40 -15.07
CA GLY A 49 11.77 -30.29 -13.68
C GLY A 49 12.62 -29.06 -13.33
N ILE A 50 11.98 -28.11 -12.65
CA ILE A 50 12.31 -27.63 -11.29
C ILE A 50 11.36 -26.44 -11.04
N ALA A 51 10.20 -26.72 -10.45
CA ALA A 51 9.38 -25.71 -9.80
C ALA A 51 9.96 -25.50 -8.39
N ILE A 52 10.61 -24.36 -8.15
CA ILE A 52 10.95 -23.89 -6.80
C ILE A 52 10.15 -22.59 -6.57
N PRO A 53 9.37 -22.50 -5.48
CA PRO A 53 8.33 -21.48 -5.32
C PRO A 53 8.95 -20.13 -4.95
N PHE A 54 8.84 -19.15 -5.84
CA PHE A 54 9.11 -17.74 -5.54
C PHE A 54 7.81 -17.09 -5.05
N LEU A 55 7.37 -17.46 -3.84
CA LEU A 55 6.15 -16.91 -3.23
C LEU A 55 6.37 -16.72 -1.73
N ALA A 56 7.39 -15.91 -1.39
CA ALA A 56 7.60 -15.42 -0.02
C ALA A 56 8.53 -14.19 -0.03
N MET A 57 8.20 -13.15 -0.81
CA MET A 57 8.84 -11.83 -0.62
C MET A 57 7.96 -10.65 -1.07
N SER A 58 6.65 -10.75 -0.84
CA SER A 58 5.67 -9.70 -1.18
C SER A 58 4.79 -9.25 0.00
N ALA A 59 5.13 -9.60 1.24
CA ALA A 59 4.28 -9.33 2.39
C ALA A 59 4.44 -7.91 3.01
N PHE A 60 5.17 -6.99 2.35
CA PHE A 60 5.33 -5.60 2.83
C PHE A 60 4.87 -4.52 1.85
N PHE A 61 4.14 -4.88 0.80
CA PHE A 61 3.49 -3.93 -0.11
C PHE A 61 2.03 -4.30 -0.40
N ALA A 62 1.34 -4.90 0.58
CA ALA A 62 -0.11 -5.11 0.52
C ALA A 62 -0.84 -3.91 1.14
N CYS A 63 -0.72 -2.75 0.51
CA CYS A 63 -1.69 -1.65 0.70
C CYS A 63 -2.00 -0.87 -0.60
N ASP A 64 -1.30 -1.12 -1.72
CA ASP A 64 -1.57 -0.38 -2.97
C ASP A 64 -1.67 -1.25 -4.24
N THR A 65 -1.72 -2.58 -4.13
CA THR A 65 -1.92 -3.45 -5.31
C THR A 65 -2.84 -4.63 -5.00
N MET A 66 -4.12 -4.35 -4.80
CA MET A 66 -5.21 -5.34 -4.91
C MET A 66 -6.20 -4.93 -6.02
N THR A 67 -5.68 -4.40 -7.12
CA THR A 67 -6.37 -4.39 -8.42
C THR A 67 -5.66 -5.37 -9.34
N GLY A 68 -6.10 -6.63 -9.35
CA GLY A 68 -5.69 -7.57 -10.38
C GLY A 68 -5.45 -9.00 -9.91
N SER A 69 -6.52 -9.71 -9.56
CA SER A 69 -6.57 -11.17 -9.76
C SER A 69 -7.99 -11.71 -9.58
N PHE A 70 -8.93 -11.30 -10.43
CA PHE A 70 -10.12 -12.09 -10.75
C PHE A 70 -10.57 -11.69 -12.17
N SER A 71 -10.07 -12.41 -13.18
CA SER A 71 -10.69 -12.52 -14.51
C SER A 71 -9.78 -13.34 -15.44
N GLU A 72 -9.75 -14.66 -15.25
CA GLU A 72 -9.55 -15.56 -16.38
C GLU A 72 -10.93 -16.04 -16.84
N HIS A 73 -11.69 -15.16 -17.51
CA HIS A 73 -12.70 -15.53 -18.51
C HIS A 73 -13.13 -14.25 -19.27
N GLY A 74 -12.70 -14.14 -20.52
CA GLY A 74 -13.20 -13.14 -21.47
C GLY A 74 -12.35 -11.88 -21.60
N LEU A 75 -11.27 -11.95 -22.39
CA LEU A 75 -10.64 -10.77 -22.99
C LEU A 75 -11.65 -10.04 -23.89
N MET A 76 -12.44 -9.13 -23.31
CA MET A 76 -13.16 -8.09 -24.06
C MET A 76 -12.11 -7.19 -24.72
N LYS A 77 -11.95 -7.32 -26.04
CA LYS A 77 -11.12 -6.41 -26.85
C LYS A 77 -11.51 -4.96 -26.54
N LYS A 78 -10.56 -4.13 -26.07
CA LYS A 78 -10.70 -2.67 -25.99
C LYS A 78 -11.15 -2.15 -27.36
N LYS A 79 -12.42 -1.76 -27.51
CA LYS A 79 -12.95 -1.09 -28.70
C LYS A 79 -12.87 0.41 -28.45
N ASN A 80 -11.95 1.10 -29.14
CA ASN A 80 -11.97 2.56 -29.21
C ASN A 80 -13.25 3.00 -29.94
N THR A 81 -14.30 3.36 -29.20
CA THR A 81 -15.55 3.89 -29.79
C THR A 81 -15.57 5.41 -29.66
N THR A 82 -15.45 6.12 -30.78
CA THR A 82 -15.70 7.56 -30.88
C THR A 82 -17.10 7.89 -30.33
N PRO A 83 -17.29 8.99 -29.57
CA PRO A 83 -18.61 9.39 -29.08
C PRO A 83 -19.62 9.47 -30.24
N THR A 84 -20.82 8.93 -30.06
CA THR A 84 -21.84 9.05 -31.11
C THR A 84 -22.26 10.52 -31.23
N PRO A 85 -22.74 10.98 -32.40
CA PRO A 85 -23.22 12.36 -32.55
C PRO A 85 -24.27 12.74 -31.50
N HIS A 86 -25.14 11.80 -31.12
CA HIS A 86 -26.13 11.99 -30.07
C HIS A 86 -25.49 12.24 -28.70
N ASP A 87 -24.46 11.46 -28.32
CA ASP A 87 -23.75 11.65 -27.05
C ASP A 87 -23.01 12.99 -27.00
N ALA A 88 -22.35 13.36 -28.11
CA ALA A 88 -21.63 14.62 -28.22
C ALA A 88 -22.55 15.83 -28.11
N THR A 89 -23.70 15.82 -28.80
CA THR A 89 -24.70 16.88 -28.71
C THR A 89 -25.29 16.95 -27.31
N PHE A 90 -25.69 15.82 -26.72
CA PHE A 90 -26.25 15.82 -25.37
C PHE A 90 -25.29 16.42 -24.34
N ARG A 91 -24.01 16.01 -24.38
CA ARG A 91 -22.96 16.54 -23.51
C ARG A 91 -22.73 18.04 -23.72
N GLN A 92 -22.71 18.51 -24.96
CA GLN A 92 -22.54 19.93 -25.26
C GLN A 92 -23.64 20.79 -24.63
N PHE A 93 -24.89 20.32 -24.63
CA PHE A 93 -26.02 21.04 -24.04
C PHE A 93 -25.98 20.98 -22.51
N LEU A 94 -25.84 19.78 -21.93
CA LEU A 94 -25.88 19.64 -20.47
C LEU A 94 -24.66 20.19 -19.74
N THR A 95 -23.55 20.49 -20.41
CA THR A 95 -22.44 21.23 -19.80
C THR A 95 -22.73 22.73 -19.58
N GLN A 96 -23.86 23.24 -20.09
CA GLN A 96 -24.33 24.60 -19.80
C GLN A 96 -25.15 24.61 -18.50
N PRO A 97 -24.79 25.42 -17.49
CA PRO A 97 -25.48 25.41 -16.18
C PRO A 97 -26.98 25.68 -16.24
N ASP A 98 -27.45 26.61 -17.09
CA ASP A 98 -28.87 26.94 -17.19
C ASP A 98 -29.68 25.78 -17.81
N ILE A 99 -29.13 25.11 -18.83
CA ILE A 99 -29.77 23.93 -19.45
C ILE A 99 -29.79 22.77 -18.46
N ALA A 100 -28.71 22.57 -17.69
CA ALA A 100 -28.68 21.56 -16.65
C ALA A 100 -29.66 21.86 -15.50
N ARG A 101 -29.85 23.14 -15.16
CA ARG A 101 -30.87 23.57 -14.20
C ARG A 101 -32.27 23.20 -14.69
N ASP A 102 -32.62 23.59 -15.92
CA ASP A 102 -33.91 23.24 -16.54
C ASP A 102 -34.13 21.72 -16.56
N PHE A 103 -33.10 20.97 -16.95
CA PHE A 103 -33.11 19.51 -16.95
C PHE A 103 -33.45 18.95 -15.55
N MET A 104 -32.79 19.44 -14.51
CA MET A 104 -33.03 18.99 -13.13
C MET A 104 -34.41 19.40 -12.63
N GLU A 105 -34.88 20.60 -12.97
CA GLU A 105 -36.22 21.08 -12.60
C GLU A 105 -37.34 20.22 -13.21
N LEU A 106 -37.14 19.78 -14.46
CA LEU A 106 -38.11 18.99 -15.22
C LEU A 106 -38.09 17.51 -14.86
N HIS A 107 -36.92 16.93 -14.59
CA HIS A 107 -36.75 15.47 -14.57
C HIS A 107 -36.38 14.88 -13.22
N LEU A 108 -35.90 15.66 -12.25
CA LEU A 108 -35.67 15.10 -10.91
C LEU A 108 -37.02 14.84 -10.20
N PRO A 109 -37.17 13.69 -9.52
CA PRO A 109 -38.30 13.45 -8.64
C PRO A 109 -38.47 14.59 -7.61
N ALA A 110 -39.71 14.97 -7.31
CA ALA A 110 -40.01 16.14 -6.47
C ALA A 110 -39.29 16.10 -5.10
N GLU A 111 -39.19 14.93 -4.48
CA GLU A 111 -38.52 14.72 -3.20
C GLU A 111 -37.00 14.98 -3.29
N LEU A 112 -36.35 14.50 -4.35
CA LEU A 112 -34.92 14.74 -4.58
C LEU A 112 -34.66 16.18 -5.01
N ARG A 113 -35.56 16.78 -5.79
CA ARG A 113 -35.45 18.19 -6.18
C ARG A 113 -35.59 19.13 -4.97
N ALA A 114 -36.44 18.81 -4.00
CA ALA A 114 -36.68 19.64 -2.82
C ALA A 114 -35.44 19.82 -1.92
N ILE A 115 -34.50 18.89 -1.98
CA ILE A 115 -33.25 18.95 -1.21
C ILE A 115 -32.10 19.65 -1.96
N CYS A 116 -32.30 20.01 -3.23
CA CYS A 116 -31.30 20.60 -4.12
C CYS A 116 -31.41 22.13 -4.21
N ASP A 117 -30.36 22.88 -3.88
CA ASP A 117 -30.26 24.30 -4.23
C ASP A 117 -29.74 24.46 -5.67
N LEU A 118 -30.65 24.49 -6.62
CA LEU A 118 -30.33 24.58 -8.05
C LEU A 118 -29.70 25.93 -8.48
N SER A 119 -29.68 26.94 -7.61
CA SER A 119 -28.96 28.19 -7.88
C SER A 119 -27.44 28.02 -7.74
N THR A 120 -27.00 26.95 -7.08
CA THR A 120 -25.58 26.69 -6.75
C THR A 120 -24.90 25.68 -7.68
N LEU A 121 -25.54 25.33 -8.81
CA LEU A 121 -25.01 24.38 -9.78
C LEU A 121 -23.58 24.73 -10.20
N LYS A 122 -22.67 23.78 -10.01
CA LYS A 122 -21.29 23.86 -10.46
C LYS A 122 -20.95 22.61 -11.25
N LEU A 123 -20.59 22.80 -12.51
CA LEU A 123 -20.08 21.71 -13.34
C LEU A 123 -18.74 21.25 -12.78
N GLU A 124 -18.64 19.96 -12.47
CA GLU A 124 -17.40 19.37 -12.00
C GLU A 124 -16.58 18.90 -13.22
N SER A 125 -15.24 18.97 -13.15
CA SER A 125 -14.34 18.59 -14.24
C SER A 125 -14.27 17.07 -14.52
N GLY A 126 -14.58 16.66 -15.75
CA GLY A 126 -14.69 15.27 -16.29
C GLY A 126 -13.56 14.25 -16.05
N SER A 127 -12.55 14.54 -15.23
CA SER A 127 -11.51 13.58 -14.81
C SER A 127 -12.01 12.54 -13.78
N PHE A 128 -13.34 12.40 -13.65
CA PHE A 128 -14.07 11.66 -12.60
C PHE A 128 -13.80 10.18 -12.52
N VAL A 129 -13.32 9.58 -13.59
CA VAL A 129 -13.36 8.14 -13.69
C VAL A 129 -11.95 7.58 -13.87
N GLU A 130 -11.72 6.42 -13.27
CA GLU A 130 -10.49 5.63 -13.39
C GLU A 130 -10.08 5.55 -14.86
N ASP A 131 -8.78 5.48 -15.16
CA ASP A 131 -8.27 5.55 -16.53
C ASP A 131 -8.89 4.52 -17.49
N ASP A 132 -9.31 3.36 -16.99
CA ASP A 132 -10.01 2.33 -17.78
C ASP A 132 -11.47 2.63 -18.06
N LEU A 133 -12.08 3.50 -17.25
CA LEU A 133 -13.47 3.87 -17.35
C LEU A 133 -13.60 5.12 -18.26
N ARG A 134 -12.67 6.10 -18.21
CA ARG A 134 -12.73 7.40 -18.93
C ARG A 134 -13.14 7.37 -20.41
N GLN A 135 -12.89 6.28 -21.12
CA GLN A 135 -13.07 6.20 -22.57
C GLN A 135 -14.54 6.03 -23.03
N TYR A 136 -15.49 5.83 -22.12
CA TYR A 136 -16.88 5.47 -22.49
C TYR A 136 -17.96 6.44 -21.99
N PHE A 137 -17.61 7.54 -21.32
CA PHE A 137 -18.62 8.33 -20.60
C PHE A 137 -18.99 9.64 -21.24
N SER A 138 -20.29 9.87 -21.28
CA SER A 138 -20.90 11.17 -21.51
C SER A 138 -21.02 12.01 -20.24
N ASP A 139 -20.67 11.42 -19.09
CA ASP A 139 -21.02 11.86 -17.73
C ASP A 139 -20.85 13.35 -17.49
N VAL A 140 -21.99 14.03 -17.41
CA VAL A 140 -22.07 15.37 -16.86
C VAL A 140 -22.36 15.24 -15.38
N LEU A 141 -21.40 15.67 -14.55
CA LEU A 141 -21.53 15.70 -13.11
C LEU A 141 -21.62 17.14 -12.64
N TYR A 142 -22.71 17.47 -11.96
CA TYR A 142 -22.86 18.74 -11.26
C TYR A 142 -22.78 18.53 -9.76
N SER A 143 -22.06 19.42 -9.08
CA SER A 143 -22.20 19.62 -7.63
C SER A 143 -23.15 20.78 -7.35
N LEU A 144 -23.87 20.69 -6.25
CA LEU A 144 -24.73 21.73 -5.73
C LEU A 144 -24.87 21.58 -4.21
N LYS A 145 -25.30 22.64 -3.54
CA LYS A 145 -25.57 22.63 -2.10
C LYS A 145 -26.94 22.02 -1.79
N THR A 146 -27.07 21.50 -0.58
CA THR A 146 -28.37 21.14 0.00
C THR A 146 -29.17 22.38 0.37
N THR A 147 -30.50 22.32 0.26
CA THR A 147 -31.39 23.40 0.75
C THR A 147 -31.38 23.57 2.27
N ALA A 148 -30.96 22.54 3.00
CA ALA A 148 -30.76 22.57 4.46
C ALA A 148 -29.43 21.94 4.86
N GLY A 149 -28.65 22.64 5.69
CA GLY A 149 -27.32 22.22 6.15
C GLY A 149 -26.20 22.48 5.13
N ASP A 150 -24.97 22.13 5.52
CA ASP A 150 -23.75 22.33 4.71
C ASP A 150 -23.40 21.12 3.82
N GLY A 151 -24.42 20.39 3.36
CA GLY A 151 -24.27 19.19 2.54
C GLY A 151 -24.07 19.49 1.06
N TYR A 152 -23.57 18.49 0.34
CA TYR A 152 -23.41 18.51 -1.11
C TYR A 152 -24.26 17.42 -1.75
N ILE A 153 -24.89 17.77 -2.87
CA ILE A 153 -25.57 16.82 -3.75
C ILE A 153 -24.86 16.85 -5.08
N HIS A 154 -24.60 15.68 -5.64
CA HIS A 154 -24.16 15.55 -7.00
C HIS A 154 -25.28 15.00 -7.88
N VAL A 155 -25.49 15.57 -9.06
CA VAL A 155 -26.36 15.01 -10.08
C VAL A 155 -25.49 14.51 -11.21
N LEU A 156 -25.56 13.20 -11.45
CA LEU A 156 -24.81 12.50 -12.46
C LEU A 156 -25.77 12.14 -13.60
N VAL A 157 -25.53 12.69 -14.79
CA VAL A 157 -26.38 12.43 -15.95
C VAL A 157 -25.61 11.62 -16.99
N GLU A 158 -26.16 10.45 -17.34
CA GLU A 158 -25.63 9.56 -18.36
C GLU A 158 -26.61 9.43 -19.52
N HIS A 159 -26.12 9.58 -20.75
CA HIS A 159 -26.89 9.40 -21.98
C HIS A 159 -26.76 7.98 -22.53
N GLN A 160 -27.87 7.39 -22.98
CA GLN A 160 -27.86 6.13 -23.72
C GLN A 160 -28.80 6.13 -24.92
N SER A 161 -28.26 5.79 -26.10
CA SER A 161 -29.04 5.52 -27.32
C SER A 161 -29.29 4.03 -27.58
N THR A 162 -28.53 3.14 -26.93
CA THR A 162 -28.72 1.68 -26.98
C THR A 162 -28.92 1.17 -25.56
N PRO A 163 -29.99 0.40 -25.27
CA PRO A 163 -30.26 -0.03 -23.91
C PRO A 163 -29.22 -1.06 -23.46
N ASP A 164 -28.59 -0.79 -22.31
CA ASP A 164 -27.64 -1.70 -21.65
C ASP A 164 -28.32 -2.42 -20.48
N LYS A 165 -28.21 -3.76 -20.42
CA LYS A 165 -28.81 -4.57 -19.34
C LYS A 165 -28.24 -4.23 -17.96
N HIS A 166 -26.95 -3.84 -17.89
CA HIS A 166 -26.22 -3.59 -16.65
C HIS A 166 -26.10 -2.09 -16.34
N MET A 167 -26.98 -1.27 -16.91
CA MET A 167 -26.90 0.19 -16.75
C MET A 167 -27.10 0.63 -15.29
N ALA A 168 -27.97 -0.06 -14.54
CA ALA A 168 -28.21 0.29 -13.15
C ALA A 168 -26.95 0.07 -12.29
N PHE A 169 -26.27 -1.08 -12.44
CA PHE A 169 -24.98 -1.34 -11.79
C PHE A 169 -23.90 -0.34 -12.24
N ARG A 170 -23.91 0.06 -13.51
CA ARG A 170 -22.97 1.06 -14.03
C ARG A 170 -23.18 2.44 -13.40
N LEU A 171 -24.42 2.89 -13.21
CA LEU A 171 -24.72 4.16 -12.54
C LEU A 171 -24.29 4.17 -11.07
N ILE A 172 -24.52 3.09 -10.32
CA ILE A 172 -24.09 3.05 -8.91
C ILE A 172 -22.55 3.07 -8.79
N ARG A 173 -21.82 2.45 -9.73
CA ARG A 173 -20.35 2.56 -9.78
C ARG A 173 -19.89 4.00 -9.95
N TYR A 174 -20.51 4.76 -10.85
CA TYR A 174 -20.17 6.18 -11.03
C TYR A 174 -20.54 7.00 -9.79
N ALA A 175 -21.68 6.71 -9.17
CA ALA A 175 -22.09 7.38 -7.94
C ALA A 175 -21.08 7.14 -6.80
N VAL A 176 -20.63 5.89 -6.61
CA VAL A 176 -19.60 5.54 -5.62
C VAL A 176 -18.25 6.21 -5.95
N ALA A 177 -17.86 6.28 -7.23
CA ALA A 177 -16.65 6.99 -7.63
C ALA A 177 -16.73 8.50 -7.31
N ALA A 178 -17.88 9.13 -7.55
CA ALA A 178 -18.10 10.54 -7.19
C ALA A 178 -18.08 10.75 -5.66
N MET A 179 -18.63 9.82 -4.89
CA MET A 179 -18.58 9.79 -3.42
C MET A 179 -17.14 9.68 -2.89
N GLN A 180 -16.34 8.77 -3.47
CA GLN A 180 -14.95 8.57 -3.09
C GLN A 180 -14.12 9.85 -3.29
N ARG A 181 -14.25 10.50 -4.45
CA ARG A 181 -13.54 11.75 -4.75
C ARG A 181 -13.92 12.89 -3.82
N HIS A 182 -15.17 12.92 -3.38
CA HIS A 182 -15.60 13.92 -2.39
C HIS A 182 -14.82 13.74 -1.08
N LEU A 183 -14.56 12.51 -0.63
CA LEU A 183 -13.71 12.27 0.53
C LEU A 183 -12.24 12.65 0.26
N GLU A 184 -11.71 12.32 -0.92
CA GLU A 184 -10.33 12.67 -1.33
C GLU A 184 -10.09 14.18 -1.42
N ALA A 185 -11.14 14.96 -1.71
CA ALA A 185 -11.09 16.42 -1.67
C ALA A 185 -11.04 17.01 -0.23
N GLY A 186 -11.02 16.15 0.79
CA GLY A 186 -10.89 16.53 2.20
C GLY A 186 -12.23 16.67 2.96
N HIS A 187 -13.35 16.32 2.32
CA HIS A 187 -14.65 16.32 2.99
C HIS A 187 -14.78 15.12 3.95
N LYS A 188 -15.46 15.34 5.09
CA LYS A 188 -15.57 14.33 6.17
C LYS A 188 -16.78 13.39 6.07
N LYS A 189 -17.73 13.69 5.19
CA LYS A 189 -18.98 12.95 5.02
C LYS A 189 -19.23 12.74 3.53
N LEU A 190 -19.98 11.69 3.19
CA LEU A 190 -20.37 11.42 1.81
C LEU A 190 -21.41 12.45 1.30
N PRO A 191 -21.35 12.82 0.01
CA PRO A 191 -22.43 13.55 -0.64
C PRO A 191 -23.54 12.57 -1.05
N LEU A 192 -24.76 13.07 -1.21
CA LEU A 192 -25.77 12.32 -1.94
C LEU A 192 -25.47 12.42 -3.44
N VAL A 193 -25.48 11.32 -4.16
CA VAL A 193 -25.31 11.31 -5.62
C VAL A 193 -26.58 10.77 -6.26
N ILE A 194 -27.19 11.58 -7.12
CA ILE A 194 -28.41 11.27 -7.85
C ILE A 194 -28.03 10.86 -9.28
N PRO A 195 -27.97 9.56 -9.59
CA PRO A 195 -27.78 9.09 -10.95
C PRO A 195 -29.08 9.26 -11.77
N VAL A 196 -28.95 9.83 -12.96
CA VAL A 196 -30.04 10.04 -13.92
C VAL A 196 -29.65 9.42 -15.25
N LEU A 197 -30.46 8.46 -15.71
CA LEU A 197 -30.33 7.88 -17.05
C LEU A 197 -31.21 8.66 -18.03
N PHE A 198 -30.57 9.31 -19.01
CA PHE A 198 -31.25 9.91 -20.13
C PHE A 198 -31.22 8.97 -21.34
N TYR A 199 -32.34 8.27 -21.56
CA TYR A 199 -32.44 7.24 -22.59
C TYR A 199 -33.21 7.72 -23.83
N THR A 200 -32.58 7.63 -25.00
CA THR A 200 -33.15 8.05 -26.30
C THR A 200 -33.04 6.94 -27.35
N GLY A 201 -33.14 5.68 -26.93
CA GLY A 201 -32.97 4.55 -27.82
C GLY A 201 -34.20 4.12 -28.60
N LYS A 202 -33.98 3.36 -29.67
CA LYS A 202 -35.05 2.85 -30.56
C LYS A 202 -35.99 1.87 -29.86
N ARG A 203 -35.50 1.11 -28.88
CA ARG A 203 -36.32 0.17 -28.10
C ARG A 203 -37.04 0.95 -27.00
N SER A 204 -38.35 1.06 -27.08
CA SER A 204 -39.15 1.85 -26.14
C SER A 204 -40.33 1.02 -25.59
N PRO A 205 -40.65 1.11 -24.28
CA PRO A 205 -39.91 1.84 -23.23
C PRO A 205 -38.53 1.21 -22.94
N TYR A 206 -37.71 1.88 -22.11
CA TYR A 206 -36.44 1.32 -21.66
C TYR A 206 -36.68 -0.06 -21.01
N PRO A 207 -35.98 -1.13 -21.44
CA PRO A 207 -36.43 -2.49 -21.17
C PRO A 207 -35.82 -3.16 -19.92
N TYR A 208 -34.91 -2.49 -19.21
CA TYR A 208 -34.17 -3.07 -18.09
C TYR A 208 -34.46 -2.32 -16.79
N SER A 209 -34.18 -2.96 -15.64
CA SER A 209 -34.37 -2.31 -14.35
C SER A 209 -33.39 -1.15 -14.18
N THR A 210 -33.85 -0.09 -13.51
CA THR A 210 -33.02 1.03 -13.05
C THR A 210 -32.59 0.88 -11.59
N ARG A 211 -33.01 -0.20 -10.91
CA ARG A 211 -32.58 -0.55 -9.56
C ARG A 211 -31.48 -1.62 -9.63
N TRP A 212 -30.26 -1.25 -9.30
CA TRP A 212 -29.09 -2.13 -9.43
C TRP A 212 -29.19 -3.43 -8.61
N LEU A 213 -29.97 -3.43 -7.52
CA LEU A 213 -30.23 -4.64 -6.72
C LEU A 213 -31.01 -5.72 -7.48
N ASP A 214 -31.70 -5.38 -8.56
CA ASP A 214 -32.43 -6.34 -9.41
C ASP A 214 -31.51 -7.18 -10.29
N GLU A 215 -30.21 -6.87 -10.29
CA GLU A 215 -29.21 -7.66 -11.01
C GLU A 215 -28.73 -8.90 -10.23
N PHE A 216 -29.12 -9.03 -8.96
CA PHE A 216 -28.84 -10.22 -8.15
C PHE A 216 -29.94 -11.28 -8.31
N ASP A 217 -29.55 -12.56 -8.34
CA ASP A 217 -30.49 -13.69 -8.36
C ASP A 217 -31.44 -13.69 -7.15
N ASP A 218 -30.94 -13.31 -5.97
CA ASP A 218 -31.73 -13.08 -4.76
C ASP A 218 -31.73 -11.58 -4.39
N THR A 219 -32.67 -10.85 -4.99
CA THR A 219 -32.86 -9.41 -4.78
C THR A 219 -33.17 -9.06 -3.33
N ALA A 220 -33.88 -9.92 -2.60
CA ALA A 220 -34.26 -9.65 -1.21
C ALA A 220 -33.06 -9.75 -0.27
N LEU A 221 -32.23 -10.78 -0.45
CA LEU A 221 -30.97 -10.92 0.28
C LEU A 221 -30.00 -9.79 -0.04
N ALA A 222 -29.86 -9.42 -1.31
CA ALA A 222 -29.04 -8.27 -1.72
C ALA A 222 -29.52 -6.97 -1.07
N GLY A 223 -30.84 -6.72 -1.10
CA GLY A 223 -31.45 -5.57 -0.42
C GLY A 223 -31.11 -5.53 1.07
N LYS A 224 -31.23 -6.66 1.77
CA LYS A 224 -30.85 -6.75 3.19
C LYS A 224 -29.36 -6.50 3.41
N LEU A 225 -28.49 -7.11 2.61
CA LEU A 225 -27.04 -7.02 2.76
C LEU A 225 -26.53 -5.58 2.54
N TYR A 226 -27.01 -4.91 1.50
CA TYR A 226 -26.49 -3.59 1.09
C TYR A 226 -27.22 -2.40 1.73
N SER A 227 -28.28 -2.65 2.51
CA SER A 227 -28.95 -1.61 3.32
C SER A 227 -28.74 -1.76 4.83
N SER A 228 -28.06 -2.82 5.26
CA SER A 228 -27.74 -3.07 6.68
C SER A 228 -26.27 -2.77 6.98
N ALA A 229 -25.93 -2.72 8.26
CA ALA A 229 -24.53 -2.72 8.69
C ALA A 229 -23.81 -3.98 8.17
N PHE A 230 -22.60 -3.81 7.65
CA PHE A 230 -21.78 -4.94 7.22
C PHE A 230 -21.31 -5.76 8.43
N PRO A 231 -21.10 -7.08 8.26
CA PRO A 231 -20.53 -7.91 9.32
C PRO A 231 -19.15 -7.40 9.74
N LEU A 232 -18.97 -7.13 11.03
CA LEU A 232 -17.69 -6.76 11.63
C LEU A 232 -17.18 -7.93 12.48
N VAL A 233 -15.96 -8.38 12.20
CA VAL A 233 -15.22 -9.31 13.06
C VAL A 233 -14.19 -8.51 13.84
N ASP A 234 -14.56 -8.04 15.02
CA ASP A 234 -13.67 -7.31 15.91
C ASP A 234 -12.90 -8.28 16.80
N VAL A 235 -11.70 -8.66 16.36
CA VAL A 235 -10.83 -9.61 17.08
C VAL A 235 -10.38 -9.09 18.45
N THR A 236 -10.44 -7.78 18.69
CA THR A 236 -9.94 -7.16 19.93
C THR A 236 -10.79 -7.53 21.15
N VAL A 237 -12.07 -7.82 20.93
CA VAL A 237 -13.04 -8.16 21.99
C VAL A 237 -13.28 -9.67 22.15
N ILE A 238 -12.78 -10.49 21.22
CA ILE A 238 -12.95 -11.96 21.29
C ILE A 238 -11.99 -12.53 22.33
N PRO A 239 -12.44 -13.28 23.35
CA PRO A 239 -11.55 -13.93 24.32
C PRO A 239 -10.58 -14.92 23.64
N ASP A 240 -9.35 -14.99 24.14
CA ASP A 240 -8.29 -15.85 23.56
C ASP A 240 -8.68 -17.34 23.53
N ASP A 241 -9.39 -17.80 24.55
CA ASP A 241 -9.85 -19.19 24.66
C ASP A 241 -10.93 -19.51 23.62
N GLU A 242 -11.72 -18.51 23.20
CA GLU A 242 -12.64 -18.63 22.07
C GLU A 242 -11.88 -18.61 20.75
N ILE A 243 -10.87 -17.75 20.60
CA ILE A 243 -9.98 -17.70 19.43
C ILE A 243 -9.30 -19.05 19.20
N ALA A 244 -8.88 -19.75 20.26
CA ALA A 244 -8.29 -21.09 20.16
C ALA A 244 -9.21 -22.10 19.43
N GLY A 245 -10.53 -21.90 19.47
CA GLY A 245 -11.52 -22.69 18.76
C GLY A 245 -11.66 -22.38 17.25
N HIS A 246 -11.01 -21.32 16.75
CA HIS A 246 -11.16 -20.84 15.35
C HIS A 246 -10.45 -21.72 14.30
N ARG A 247 -9.99 -22.93 14.65
CA ARG A 247 -9.34 -23.88 13.74
C ARG A 247 -8.16 -23.22 12.99
N SER A 248 -8.13 -23.29 11.66
CA SER A 248 -7.07 -22.67 10.83
C SER A 248 -6.95 -21.15 10.98
N MET A 249 -7.96 -20.45 11.50
CA MET A 249 -7.88 -19.00 11.74
C MET A 249 -7.26 -18.65 13.10
N ALA A 250 -7.22 -19.59 14.05
CA ALA A 250 -6.87 -19.31 15.44
C ALA A 250 -5.49 -18.64 15.61
N ALA A 251 -4.44 -19.15 14.96
CA ALA A 251 -3.09 -18.60 15.12
C ALA A 251 -2.97 -17.19 14.53
N LEU A 252 -3.52 -16.96 13.33
CA LEU A 252 -3.50 -15.64 12.70
C LEU A 252 -4.29 -14.63 13.53
N THR A 253 -5.51 -14.99 13.97
CA THR A 253 -6.37 -14.13 14.77
C THR A 253 -5.72 -13.78 16.10
N LEU A 254 -5.15 -14.77 16.81
CA LEU A 254 -4.49 -14.55 18.08
C LEU A 254 -3.26 -13.64 17.90
N LEU A 255 -2.43 -13.89 16.88
CA LEU A 255 -1.26 -13.05 16.60
C LEU A 255 -1.65 -11.62 16.23
N GLN A 256 -2.67 -11.42 15.39
CA GLN A 256 -3.14 -10.08 15.02
C GLN A 256 -3.71 -9.31 16.22
N LYS A 257 -4.43 -9.99 17.12
CA LYS A 257 -4.95 -9.37 18.35
C LYS A 257 -3.83 -8.85 19.26
N HIS A 258 -2.71 -9.58 19.32
CA HIS A 258 -1.62 -9.31 20.26
C HIS A 258 -0.37 -8.68 19.63
N ILE A 259 -0.40 -8.31 18.34
CA ILE A 259 0.82 -7.88 17.61
C ILE A 259 1.52 -6.65 18.23
N HIS A 260 0.76 -5.77 18.90
CA HIS A 260 1.27 -4.58 19.59
C HIS A 260 1.73 -4.85 21.04
N GLN A 261 1.70 -6.10 21.50
CA GLN A 261 2.26 -6.45 22.81
C GLN A 261 3.79 -6.45 22.75
N ARG A 262 4.41 -5.85 23.78
CA ARG A 262 5.87 -5.76 23.90
C ARG A 262 6.54 -7.08 24.21
N ASP A 263 5.83 -7.99 24.87
CA ASP A 263 6.31 -9.32 25.19
C ASP A 263 5.38 -10.36 24.59
N LEU A 264 5.75 -10.86 23.41
CA LEU A 264 5.03 -11.94 22.74
C LEU A 264 5.40 -13.33 23.28
N ALA A 265 6.42 -13.45 24.15
CA ALA A 265 6.79 -14.75 24.73
C ALA A 265 5.63 -15.33 25.55
N GLU A 266 4.86 -14.48 26.24
CA GLU A 266 3.64 -14.87 26.96
C GLU A 266 2.57 -15.53 26.06
N LEU A 267 2.64 -15.29 24.74
CA LEU A 267 1.70 -15.84 23.77
C LEU A 267 2.07 -17.27 23.33
N VAL A 268 3.30 -17.73 23.58
CA VAL A 268 3.76 -19.06 23.15
C VAL A 268 2.92 -20.16 23.78
N ASP A 269 2.55 -20.02 25.06
CA ASP A 269 1.67 -20.97 25.77
C ASP A 269 0.31 -21.15 25.08
N ARG A 270 -0.22 -20.08 24.47
CA ARG A 270 -1.50 -20.09 23.75
C ARG A 270 -1.34 -20.52 22.29
N LEU A 271 -0.25 -20.15 21.64
CA LEU A 271 0.00 -20.45 20.23
C LEU A 271 0.45 -21.89 19.98
N ALA A 272 1.32 -22.43 20.83
CA ALA A 272 1.88 -23.77 20.61
C ALA A 272 0.79 -24.84 20.48
N PRO A 273 -0.24 -24.91 21.35
CA PRO A 273 -1.36 -25.85 21.17
C PRO A 273 -2.11 -25.66 19.85
N ILE A 274 -2.32 -24.41 19.42
CA ILE A 274 -3.00 -24.09 18.16
C ILE A 274 -2.20 -24.59 16.95
N LEU A 275 -0.88 -24.42 16.97
CA LEU A 275 0.00 -24.90 15.90
C LEU A 275 0.10 -26.42 15.89
N LEU A 276 0.16 -27.05 17.06
CA LEU A 276 0.18 -28.51 17.20
C LEU A 276 -1.13 -29.18 16.76
N ALA A 277 -2.26 -28.46 16.77
CA ALA A 277 -3.52 -28.97 16.25
C ALA A 277 -3.49 -29.27 14.74
N GLY A 278 -2.44 -28.84 14.02
CA GLY A 278 -2.18 -29.27 12.64
C GLY A 278 -3.08 -28.63 11.60
N TYR A 279 -3.75 -27.53 11.95
CA TYR A 279 -4.62 -26.78 11.02
C TYR A 279 -3.86 -25.96 9.97
N LEU A 280 -2.55 -25.77 10.16
CA LEU A 280 -1.69 -24.91 9.34
C LEU A 280 -0.56 -25.72 8.70
N SER A 281 -0.20 -25.36 7.47
CA SER A 281 1.00 -25.88 6.82
C SER A 281 2.27 -25.23 7.37
N SER A 282 3.43 -25.86 7.16
CA SER A 282 4.72 -25.26 7.53
C SER A 282 4.95 -23.90 6.87
N SER A 283 4.49 -23.69 5.63
CA SER A 283 4.63 -22.39 4.94
C SER A 283 3.76 -21.29 5.59
N GLN A 284 2.57 -21.64 6.08
CA GLN A 284 1.72 -20.71 6.81
C GLN A 284 2.33 -20.34 8.17
N VAL A 285 2.88 -21.31 8.91
CA VAL A 285 3.56 -21.05 10.18
C VAL A 285 4.78 -20.16 9.99
N ILE A 286 5.60 -20.42 8.97
CA ILE A 286 6.74 -19.57 8.60
C ILE A 286 6.27 -18.15 8.27
N SER A 287 5.17 -18.01 7.53
CA SER A 287 4.60 -16.70 7.17
C SER A 287 4.15 -15.92 8.42
N LEU A 288 3.52 -16.59 9.39
CA LEU A 288 3.11 -15.98 10.66
C LEU A 288 4.32 -15.49 11.47
N VAL A 289 5.39 -16.28 11.53
CA VAL A 289 6.61 -15.87 12.23
C VAL A 289 7.29 -14.70 11.54
N HIS A 290 7.35 -14.70 10.21
CA HIS A 290 7.83 -13.53 9.48
C HIS A 290 6.99 -12.29 9.73
N TYR A 291 5.67 -12.42 9.80
CA TYR A 291 4.77 -11.32 10.16
C TYR A 291 5.09 -10.76 11.56
N ILE A 292 5.31 -11.61 12.56
CA ILE A 292 5.67 -11.17 13.93
C ILE A 292 6.98 -10.40 13.94
N VAL A 293 8.02 -10.92 13.29
CA VAL A 293 9.34 -10.25 13.21
C VAL A 293 9.25 -8.88 12.52
N GLN A 294 8.28 -8.72 11.61
CA GLN A 294 8.13 -7.58 10.74
C GLN A 294 7.23 -6.48 11.31
N ALA A 295 6.11 -6.87 11.90
CA ALA A 295 5.06 -5.98 12.38
C ALA A 295 4.97 -5.94 13.91
N GLY A 296 5.55 -6.92 14.61
CA GLY A 296 5.49 -7.02 16.05
C GLY A 296 6.35 -5.97 16.75
N GLU A 297 5.86 -5.50 17.89
CA GLU A 297 6.58 -4.56 18.76
C GLU A 297 7.44 -5.27 19.82
N THR A 298 7.63 -6.59 19.68
CA THR A 298 8.42 -7.39 20.64
C THR A 298 9.89 -6.97 20.64
N SER A 299 10.44 -6.78 21.84
CA SER A 299 11.87 -6.46 22.01
C SER A 299 12.79 -7.66 21.76
N ASP A 300 12.25 -8.89 21.83
CA ASP A 300 13.03 -10.12 21.69
C ASP A 300 12.30 -11.14 20.79
N ALA A 301 12.21 -10.80 19.50
CA ALA A 301 11.64 -11.68 18.49
C ALA A 301 12.43 -12.99 18.34
N GLU A 302 13.74 -12.98 18.61
CA GLU A 302 14.57 -14.19 18.52
C GLU A 302 14.18 -15.21 19.60
N ALA A 303 14.11 -14.78 20.87
CA ALA A 303 13.70 -15.64 21.97
C ALA A 303 12.31 -16.24 21.73
N PHE A 304 11.35 -15.43 21.27
CA PHE A 304 10.02 -15.90 20.91
C PHE A 304 10.07 -17.03 19.87
N VAL A 305 10.79 -16.84 18.76
CA VAL A 305 10.88 -17.86 17.70
C VAL A 305 11.58 -19.12 18.21
N ARG A 306 12.60 -18.97 19.07
CA ARG A 306 13.29 -20.11 19.68
C ARG A 306 12.37 -20.92 20.57
N GLU A 307 11.62 -20.27 21.44
CA GLU A 307 10.68 -20.94 22.34
C GLU A 307 9.58 -21.65 21.55
N LEU A 308 9.04 -20.99 20.52
CA LEU A 308 8.01 -21.58 19.67
C LEU A 308 8.51 -22.83 18.94
N ALA A 309 9.76 -22.81 18.44
CA ALA A 309 10.35 -23.96 17.77
C ALA A 309 10.54 -25.17 18.70
N GLN A 310 10.88 -24.93 19.97
CA GLN A 310 11.01 -25.99 20.97
C GLN A 310 9.65 -26.65 21.28
N ARG A 311 8.58 -25.85 21.27
CA ARG A 311 7.23 -26.31 21.61
C ARG A 311 6.46 -26.89 20.43
N VAL A 312 6.90 -26.62 19.19
CA VAL A 312 6.24 -27.10 17.97
C VAL A 312 7.25 -27.84 17.07
N PRO A 313 7.66 -29.08 17.44
CA PRO A 313 8.76 -29.79 16.77
C PRO A 313 8.54 -30.03 15.27
N GLN A 314 7.29 -30.20 14.85
CA GLN A 314 6.91 -30.36 13.43
C GLN A 314 7.32 -29.18 12.53
N HIS A 315 7.56 -28.00 13.11
CA HIS A 315 8.05 -26.81 12.41
C HIS A 315 9.43 -26.37 12.95
N GLY A 316 10.04 -27.15 13.84
CA GLY A 316 11.22 -26.78 14.62
C GLY A 316 12.41 -26.36 13.75
N ASP A 317 12.78 -27.16 12.74
CA ASP A 317 13.96 -26.87 11.89
C ASP A 317 13.83 -25.54 11.13
N ALA A 318 12.64 -25.28 10.58
CA ALA A 318 12.38 -24.03 9.86
C ALA A 318 12.39 -22.82 10.79
N LEU A 319 11.78 -22.95 11.97
CA LEU A 319 11.77 -21.90 12.99
C LEU A 319 13.16 -21.65 13.57
N MET A 320 13.95 -22.69 13.81
CA MET A 320 15.36 -22.58 14.23
C MET A 320 16.20 -21.85 13.21
N THR A 321 15.99 -22.14 11.92
CA THR A 321 16.66 -21.40 10.84
C THR A 321 16.33 -19.90 10.89
N ILE A 322 15.06 -19.55 11.15
CA ILE A 322 14.66 -18.14 11.31
C ILE A 322 15.32 -17.51 12.53
N ALA A 323 15.33 -18.20 13.68
CA ALA A 323 15.98 -17.71 14.89
C ALA A 323 17.48 -17.44 14.67
N GLN A 324 18.20 -18.36 14.04
CA GLN A 324 19.63 -18.18 13.70
C GLN A 324 19.86 -16.99 12.76
N GLN A 325 18.96 -16.76 11.80
CA GLN A 325 19.04 -15.59 10.93
C GLN A 325 18.80 -14.28 11.68
N LEU A 326 17.92 -14.28 12.69
CA LEU A 326 17.70 -13.11 13.55
C LEU A 326 18.94 -12.80 14.38
N GLU A 327 19.52 -13.82 15.01
CA GLU A 327 20.75 -13.72 15.80
C GLU A 327 21.90 -13.14 14.96
N GLN A 328 22.14 -13.73 13.78
CA GLN A 328 23.19 -13.29 12.88
C GLN A 328 23.00 -11.84 12.43
N LYS A 329 21.77 -11.43 12.10
CA LYS A 329 21.45 -10.03 11.78
C LYS A 329 21.70 -9.09 12.97
N GLY A 330 21.40 -9.55 14.19
CA GLY A 330 21.69 -8.82 15.42
C GLY A 330 23.19 -8.58 15.60
N ILE A 331 24.00 -9.63 15.44
CA ILE A 331 25.46 -9.58 15.51
C ILE A 331 26.03 -8.63 14.44
N GLU A 332 25.59 -8.76 13.19
CA GLU A 332 26.04 -7.89 12.09
C GLU A 332 25.73 -6.41 12.36
N LYS A 333 24.51 -6.10 12.83
CA LYS A 333 24.15 -4.73 13.23
C LYS A 333 25.01 -4.23 14.40
N GLY A 334 25.25 -5.07 15.40
CA GLY A 334 26.09 -4.74 16.55
C GLY A 334 27.54 -4.44 16.14
N ILE A 335 28.12 -5.25 15.27
CA ILE A 335 29.46 -5.02 14.71
C ILE A 335 29.50 -3.72 13.92
N GLN A 336 28.52 -3.47 13.04
CA GLN A 336 28.45 -2.23 12.26
C GLN A 336 28.34 -0.99 13.16
N GLN A 337 27.49 -1.03 14.18
CA GLN A 337 27.37 0.05 15.16
C GLN A 337 28.67 0.24 15.95
N GLY A 338 29.32 -0.84 16.37
CA GLY A 338 30.61 -0.80 17.07
C GLY A 338 31.72 -0.19 16.21
N ILE A 339 31.81 -0.55 14.93
CA ILE A 339 32.75 0.05 13.98
C ILE A 339 32.45 1.54 13.81
N GLN A 340 31.19 1.92 13.62
CA GLN A 340 30.81 3.31 13.42
C GLN A 340 31.13 4.17 14.66
N GLN A 341 30.80 3.68 15.86
CA GLN A 341 31.16 4.34 17.12
C GLN A 341 32.68 4.41 17.31
N GLY A 342 33.40 3.35 16.95
CA GLY A 342 34.86 3.30 17.01
C GLY A 342 35.52 4.32 16.08
N ILE A 343 35.03 4.47 14.85
CA ILE A 343 35.50 5.49 13.90
C ILE A 343 35.22 6.88 14.45
N GLN A 344 34.00 7.17 14.90
CA GLN A 344 33.65 8.48 15.46
C GLN A 344 34.51 8.85 16.67
N LEU A 345 34.70 7.92 17.61
CA LEU A 345 35.55 8.13 18.77
C LEU A 345 37.03 8.29 18.38
N GLY A 346 37.49 7.53 17.39
CA GLY A 346 38.84 7.62 16.84
C GLY A 346 39.11 8.95 16.16
N GLU A 347 38.18 9.44 15.34
CA GLU A 347 38.25 10.76 14.70
C GLU A 347 38.26 11.88 15.74
N GLN A 348 37.36 11.84 16.73
CA GLN A 348 37.33 12.84 17.80
C GLN A 348 38.66 12.88 18.58
N ARG A 349 39.16 11.72 19.01
CA ARG A 349 40.45 11.62 19.70
C ARG A 349 41.62 12.04 18.81
N GLY A 350 41.56 11.75 17.51
CA GLY A 350 42.57 12.16 16.53
C GLY A 350 42.62 13.67 16.34
N ILE A 351 41.46 14.31 16.21
CA ILE A 351 41.32 15.77 16.13
C ILE A 351 41.85 16.42 17.39
N GLU A 352 41.48 15.92 18.57
CA GLU A 352 41.93 16.43 19.86
C GLU A 352 43.46 16.32 20.01
N LYS A 353 44.04 15.15 19.73
CA LYS A 353 45.49 14.95 19.75
C LYS A 353 46.21 15.86 18.75
N GLY A 354 45.68 16.00 17.53
CA GLY A 354 46.25 16.88 16.52
C GLY A 354 46.24 18.35 16.95
N LYS A 355 45.14 18.81 17.57
CA LYS A 355 45.08 20.17 18.15
C LYS A 355 46.15 20.38 19.23
N LEU A 356 46.33 19.41 20.14
CA LEU A 356 47.34 19.47 21.18
C LEU A 356 48.77 19.47 20.61
N GLU A 357 49.04 18.68 19.57
CA GLU A 357 50.35 18.63 18.91
C GLU A 357 50.69 19.94 18.18
N VAL A 358 49.71 20.52 17.46
CA VAL A 358 49.85 21.83 16.83
C VAL A 358 50.07 22.91 17.89
N ALA A 359 49.31 22.91 18.99
CA ALA A 359 49.48 23.85 20.10
C ALA A 359 50.87 23.75 20.73
N ARG A 360 51.38 22.53 20.94
CA ARG A 360 52.75 22.30 21.45
C ARG A 360 53.80 22.89 20.52
N THR A 361 53.65 22.69 19.21
CA THR A 361 54.58 23.22 18.20
C THR A 361 54.54 24.75 18.16
N MET A 362 53.35 25.34 18.24
CA MET A 362 53.19 26.81 18.27
C MET A 362 53.86 27.43 19.51
N LEU A 363 53.69 26.83 20.68
CA LEU A 363 54.33 27.28 21.92
C LEU A 363 55.86 27.16 21.86
N GLN A 364 56.40 26.08 21.29
CA GLN A 364 57.85 25.90 21.11
C GLN A 364 58.46 26.95 20.17
N ASN A 365 57.68 27.44 19.20
CA ASN A 365 58.11 28.50 18.28
C ASN A 365 57.86 29.92 18.82
N GLY A 366 57.48 30.07 20.10
CA GLY A 366 57.35 31.36 20.77
C GLY A 366 56.04 32.11 20.55
N ILE A 367 55.00 31.44 20.05
CA ILE A 367 53.64 32.02 19.97
C ILE A 367 53.05 32.06 21.39
N ASP A 368 52.43 33.18 21.78
CA ASP A 368 51.86 33.35 23.12
C ASP A 368 50.61 32.49 23.34
N ARG A 369 50.38 32.08 24.60
CA ARG A 369 49.29 31.16 24.99
C ARG A 369 47.90 31.65 24.58
N ASN A 370 47.61 32.94 24.71
CA ASN A 370 46.30 33.49 24.36
C ASN A 370 46.02 33.36 22.85
N THR A 371 47.05 33.56 22.03
CA THR A 371 46.96 33.36 20.58
C THR A 371 46.79 31.88 20.22
N VAL A 372 47.50 30.97 20.88
CA VAL A 372 47.38 29.51 20.67
C VAL A 372 45.98 29.00 21.01
N MET A 373 45.40 29.43 22.14
CA MET A 373 44.01 29.07 22.50
C MET A 373 43.00 29.54 21.45
N LYS A 374 43.12 30.78 20.98
CA LYS A 374 42.24 31.33 19.93
C LYS A 374 42.36 30.56 18.61
N MET A 375 43.55 30.12 18.23
CA MET A 375 43.79 29.43 16.95
C MET A 375 43.39 27.95 16.97
N THR A 376 43.56 27.26 18.10
CA THR A 376 43.29 25.80 18.21
C THR A 376 41.93 25.48 18.81
N GLY A 377 41.31 26.46 19.49
CA GLY A 377 40.07 26.28 20.25
C GLY A 377 40.24 25.42 21.50
N LEU A 378 41.47 25.25 21.98
CA LEU A 378 41.79 24.55 23.23
C LEU A 378 41.60 25.48 24.44
N THR A 379 41.24 24.89 25.59
CA THR A 379 41.09 25.62 26.86
C THR A 379 42.43 25.80 27.57
N GLU A 380 42.46 26.66 28.60
CA GLU A 380 43.67 26.85 29.42
C GLU A 380 44.07 25.54 30.11
N ASP A 381 43.09 24.73 30.55
CA ASP A 381 43.32 23.42 31.17
C ASP A 381 43.93 22.41 30.19
N ASP A 382 43.49 22.42 28.93
CA ASP A 382 44.07 21.57 27.88
C ASP A 382 45.55 21.94 27.61
N LEU A 383 45.87 23.24 27.60
CA LEU A 383 47.24 23.72 27.42
C LEU A 383 48.12 23.49 28.65
N ALA A 384 47.56 23.50 29.86
CA ALA A 384 48.29 23.21 31.09
C ALA A 384 48.84 21.76 31.13
N GLN A 385 48.20 20.85 30.40
CA GLN A 385 48.65 19.46 30.24
C GLN A 385 49.84 19.33 29.27
N ILE A 386 50.09 20.32 28.43
CA ILE A 386 51.26 20.39 27.55
C ILE A 386 52.45 20.89 28.38
N ARG A 387 53.05 20.00 29.18
CA ARG A 387 54.30 20.32 29.91
C ARG A 387 55.49 20.38 28.95
N HIS A 388 56.32 21.42 29.16
CA HIS A 388 57.54 21.73 28.40
C HIS A 388 58.56 20.59 28.45
#